data_AF-W5SK17-F1
#
_entry.id   AF-W5SK17-F1
#
_cell.length_a   1.000
_cell.length_b   1.000
_cell.length_c   1.000
_cell.angle_alpha   90.00
_cell.angle_beta   90.00
_cell.angle_gamma   90.00
#
_symmetry.space_group_name_H-M   'P 1'
#
loop_
_entity.id
_entity.type
_entity.pdbx_description
1 polymer ?
#
loop_
_entity_poly.entity_id
_entity_poly.type
_entity_poly.pdbx_seq_one_letter_code
_entity_poly.pdbx_strand_id
1 'polypeptide(L)'
;MNKKLVKIGEGFQEIFGVFGSAVGDALGFSVVKSGDSRSKVGEHFKKIGDGLTTTKNKLNELKVKISDAKSADGSTIKVVEDAIKGANDVFEQLIAALTNLSGVAGNTPVGDNVTDAAVPANAADVKIVIDNVKEI
;
A
#
# COMPACT_ATOMS: atom_id res chain seq x y z
N MET A 1 -30.46 17.46 4.96
CA MET A 1 -29.41 16.49 4.56
C MET A 1 -29.46 15.29 5.52
N ASN A 2 -29.40 14.06 5.02
CA ASN A 2 -29.60 12.86 5.84
C ASN A 2 -28.37 12.59 6.73
N LYS A 3 -28.53 12.50 8.06
CA LYS A 3 -27.43 12.31 9.03
C LYS A 3 -26.55 11.09 8.71
N LYS A 4 -27.10 10.05 8.06
CA LYS A 4 -26.33 8.87 7.67
C LYS A 4 -25.39 9.13 6.48
N LEU A 5 -25.83 9.92 5.50
CA LEU A 5 -25.00 10.30 4.35
C LEU A 5 -23.84 11.20 4.75
N VAL A 6 -24.05 12.09 5.73
CA VAL A 6 -22.98 12.93 6.30
C VAL A 6 -21.89 12.06 6.94
N LYS A 7 -22.27 11.06 7.75
CA LYS A 7 -21.32 10.11 8.36
C LYS A 7 -20.55 9.27 7.34
N ILE A 8 -21.18 8.91 6.22
CA ILE A 8 -20.50 8.21 5.12
C ILE A 8 -19.45 9.13 4.49
N GLY A 9 -19.79 10.39 4.24
CA GLY A 9 -18.84 11.39 3.73
C GLY A 9 -17.66 11.64 4.67
N GLU A 10 -17.92 11.78 5.98
CA GLU A 10 -16.88 11.89 7.01
C GLU A 10 -15.97 10.64 7.03
N GLY A 11 -16.55 9.45 6.92
CA GLY A 11 -15.79 8.20 6.83
C GLY A 11 -14.88 8.15 5.59
N PHE A 12 -15.35 8.59 4.43
CA PHE A 12 -14.50 8.71 3.24
C PHE A 12 -13.35 9.71 3.45
N GLN A 13 -13.63 10.87 4.05
CA GLN A 13 -12.60 11.88 4.31
C GLN A 13 -11.50 11.34 5.25
N GLU A 14 -11.89 10.60 6.29
CA GLU A 14 -10.94 9.93 7.19
C GLU A 14 -10.04 8.94 6.44
N ILE A 15 -10.64 8.12 5.57
CA ILE A 15 -9.91 7.12 4.75
C ILE A 15 -8.91 7.81 3.81
N PHE A 16 -9.32 8.88 3.13
CA PHE A 16 -8.43 9.64 2.26
C PHE A 16 -7.30 10.31 3.03
N GLY A 17 -7.55 10.80 4.25
CA GLY A 17 -6.51 11.32 5.13
C GLY A 17 -5.49 10.23 5.50
N VAL A 18 -5.95 9.05 5.90
CA VAL A 18 -5.09 7.90 6.25
C VAL A 18 -4.26 7.45 5.05
N PHE A 19 -4.90 7.30 3.88
CA PHE A 19 -4.22 6.95 2.64
C PHE A 19 -3.16 8.01 2.26
N GLY A 20 -3.54 9.28 2.31
CA GLY A 20 -2.64 10.39 1.99
C GLY A 20 -1.41 10.42 2.89
N SER A 21 -1.58 10.22 4.20
CA SER A 21 -0.45 10.12 5.14
C SER A 21 0.42 8.89 4.87
N ALA A 22 -0.21 7.72 4.68
CA ALA A 22 0.50 6.46 4.44
C ALA A 22 1.37 6.50 3.18
N VAL A 23 0.82 7.07 2.09
CA VAL A 23 1.49 7.17 0.79
C VAL A 23 2.44 8.37 0.77
N GLY A 24 2.04 9.52 1.30
CA GLY A 24 2.85 10.74 1.33
C GLY A 24 4.13 10.61 2.15
N ASP A 25 4.06 9.94 3.32
CA ASP A 25 5.22 9.70 4.18
C ASP A 25 6.17 8.62 3.63
N ALA A 26 5.73 7.87 2.63
CA ALA A 26 6.47 6.75 2.08
C ALA A 26 7.03 7.06 0.69
N LEU A 27 6.31 7.69 -0.24
CA LEU A 27 6.74 7.90 -1.64
C LEU A 27 7.82 8.99 -1.84
N GLY A 28 8.56 9.39 -0.81
CA GLY A 28 9.62 10.38 -0.92
C GLY A 28 10.92 9.80 -1.51
N PHE A 29 11.50 10.47 -2.52
CA PHE A 29 12.83 10.13 -3.08
C PHE A 29 13.99 10.24 -2.07
N SER A 30 13.74 10.79 -0.88
CA SER A 30 14.74 10.96 0.20
C SER A 30 14.68 9.88 1.28
N VAL A 31 13.74 8.94 1.20
CA VAL A 31 13.50 7.93 2.27
C VAL A 31 14.63 6.90 2.35
N VAL A 32 15.19 6.51 1.22
CA VAL A 32 16.36 5.64 1.13
C VAL A 32 17.49 6.38 0.42
N LYS A 33 18.70 6.36 0.98
CA LYS A 33 19.86 7.08 0.46
C LYS A 33 21.00 6.12 0.13
N SER A 34 21.98 6.59 -0.64
CA SER A 34 23.24 5.88 -0.81
C SER A 34 23.91 5.64 0.54
N GLY A 35 24.50 4.46 0.72
CA GLY A 35 25.11 4.05 1.98
C GLY A 35 24.13 3.51 3.03
N ASP A 36 22.82 3.70 2.86
CA ASP A 36 21.84 2.99 3.68
C ASP A 36 21.91 1.50 3.40
N SER A 37 21.71 0.67 4.43
CA SER A 37 21.47 -0.76 4.23
C SER A 37 20.26 -0.95 3.32
N ARG A 38 20.34 -1.89 2.37
CA ARG A 38 19.19 -2.30 1.54
C ARG A 38 18.00 -2.76 2.38
N SER A 39 18.18 -3.12 3.65
CA SER A 39 17.07 -3.41 4.57
C SER A 39 16.11 -2.22 4.74
N LYS A 40 16.60 -0.98 4.61
CA LYS A 40 15.75 0.22 4.58
C LYS A 40 14.84 0.29 3.35
N VAL A 41 15.27 -0.29 2.22
CA VAL A 41 14.40 -0.47 1.05
C VAL A 41 13.26 -1.44 1.40
N GLY A 42 13.58 -2.52 2.13
CA GLY A 42 12.56 -3.44 2.62
C GLY A 42 11.57 -2.80 3.59
N GLU A 43 12.08 -2.06 4.58
CA GLU A 43 11.27 -1.28 5.53
C GLU A 43 10.36 -0.27 4.81
N HIS A 44 10.87 0.37 3.76
CA HIS A 44 10.11 1.29 2.94
C HIS A 44 8.92 0.60 2.26
N PHE A 45 9.14 -0.51 1.55
CA PHE A 45 8.05 -1.26 0.92
C PHE A 45 7.04 -1.79 1.95
N LYS A 46 7.54 -2.28 3.10
CA LYS A 46 6.68 -2.70 4.21
C LYS A 46 5.78 -1.56 4.71
N LYS A 47 6.33 -0.37 4.91
CA LYS A 47 5.57 0.80 5.38
C LYS A 47 4.44 1.17 4.40
N ILE A 48 4.70 1.11 3.09
CA ILE A 48 3.67 1.33 2.07
C ILE A 48 2.58 0.24 2.17
N GLY A 49 2.98 -1.03 2.25
CA GLY A 49 2.05 -2.16 2.37
C GLY A 49 1.17 -2.11 3.62
N ASP A 50 1.75 -1.75 4.77
CA ASP A 50 1.04 -1.56 6.05
C ASP A 50 0.01 -0.42 5.94
N GLY A 51 0.41 0.66 5.26
CA GLY A 51 -0.46 1.79 4.94
C GLY A 51 -1.67 1.40 4.07
N LEU A 52 -1.44 0.69 2.96
CA LEU A 52 -2.49 0.18 2.09
C LEU A 52 -3.42 -0.80 2.83
N THR A 53 -2.86 -1.66 3.68
CA THR A 53 -3.63 -2.58 4.52
C THR A 53 -4.58 -1.83 5.46
N THR A 54 -4.09 -0.75 6.08
CA THR A 54 -4.89 0.09 6.96
C THR A 54 -6.04 0.76 6.21
N THR A 55 -5.76 1.34 5.02
CA THR A 55 -6.79 1.96 4.17
C THR A 55 -7.83 0.96 3.71
N LYS A 56 -7.41 -0.23 3.26
CA LYS A 56 -8.29 -1.34 2.85
C LYS A 56 -9.25 -1.75 3.99
N ASN A 57 -8.73 -1.88 5.21
CA ASN A 57 -9.55 -2.23 6.37
C ASN A 57 -10.60 -1.17 6.68
N LYS A 58 -10.24 0.13 6.61
CA LYS A 58 -11.21 1.21 6.80
C LYS A 58 -12.26 1.28 5.68
N LEU A 59 -11.89 0.97 4.44
CA LEU A 59 -12.86 0.84 3.34
C LEU A 59 -13.86 -0.30 3.60
N ASN A 60 -13.40 -1.43 4.14
CA ASN A 60 -14.29 -2.53 4.55
C ASN A 60 -15.24 -2.13 5.68
N GLU A 61 -14.76 -1.38 6.68
CA GLU A 61 -15.63 -0.83 7.73
C GLU A 61 -16.68 0.13 7.17
N LEU A 62 -16.27 0.99 6.22
CA LEU A 62 -17.18 1.94 5.57
C LEU A 62 -18.23 1.21 4.73
N LYS A 63 -17.83 0.14 4.02
CA LYS A 63 -18.75 -0.73 3.26
C LYS A 63 -19.91 -1.20 4.14
N VAL A 64 -19.61 -1.76 5.32
CA VAL A 64 -20.61 -2.23 6.27
C VAL A 64 -21.55 -1.10 6.72
N LYS A 65 -21.00 0.08 7.04
CA LYS A 65 -21.78 1.26 7.45
C LYS A 65 -22.74 1.75 6.34
N ILE A 66 -22.34 1.62 5.08
CA ILE A 66 -23.16 2.00 3.93
C ILE A 66 -24.31 1.02 3.74
N SER A 67 -24.08 -0.29 3.87
CA SER A 67 -25.14 -1.30 3.76
C SER A 67 -26.27 -1.08 4.79
N ASP A 68 -25.95 -0.54 5.97
CA ASP A 68 -26.91 -0.21 7.03
C ASP A 68 -27.68 1.11 6.82
N ALA A 69 -27.39 1.85 5.74
CA ALA A 69 -27.99 3.14 5.46
C ALA A 69 -29.36 3.01 4.78
N LYS A 70 -30.42 2.80 5.59
CA LYS A 70 -31.85 2.75 5.20
C LYS A 70 -32.42 3.93 4.37
N SER A 71 -31.62 4.92 4.00
CA SER A 71 -32.05 6.15 3.33
C SER A 71 -31.46 6.35 1.93
N ALA A 72 -30.57 5.49 1.49
CA ALA A 72 -30.06 5.48 0.12
C ALA A 72 -30.82 4.41 -0.67
N ASP A 73 -31.03 4.66 -1.97
CA ASP A 73 -31.55 3.63 -2.87
C ASP A 73 -30.55 2.46 -2.94
N GLY A 74 -31.07 1.22 -2.99
CA GLY A 74 -30.25 0.01 -3.04
C GLY A 74 -29.30 -0.05 -4.24
N SER A 75 -29.64 0.58 -5.37
CA SER A 75 -28.76 0.68 -6.54
C SER A 75 -27.55 1.57 -6.26
N THR A 76 -27.75 2.70 -5.57
CA THR A 76 -26.67 3.61 -5.16
C THR A 76 -25.73 2.96 -4.14
N ILE A 77 -26.27 2.23 -3.16
CA ILE A 77 -25.47 1.48 -2.17
C ILE A 77 -24.56 0.48 -2.88
N LYS A 78 -25.12 -0.31 -3.81
CA LYS A 78 -24.38 -1.33 -4.55
C LYS A 78 -23.23 -0.74 -5.37
N VAL A 79 -23.44 0.41 -6.03
CA VAL A 79 -22.38 1.11 -6.78
C VAL A 79 -21.19 1.44 -5.87
N VAL A 80 -21.44 1.92 -4.65
CA VAL A 80 -20.36 2.26 -3.71
C VAL A 80 -19.68 0.99 -3.18
N GLU A 81 -20.43 -0.07 -2.88
CA GLU A 81 -19.87 -1.35 -2.46
C GLU A 81 -18.98 -1.99 -3.53
N ASP A 82 -19.38 -1.91 -4.80
CA ASP A 82 -18.63 -2.40 -5.95
C ASP A 82 -17.35 -1.57 -6.18
N ALA A 83 -17.42 -0.24 -6.00
CA ALA A 83 -16.25 0.63 -6.06
C ALA A 83 -15.25 0.33 -4.94
N ILE A 84 -15.73 0.12 -3.71
CA ILE A 84 -14.89 -0.29 -2.57
C ILE A 84 -14.24 -1.64 -2.86
N LYS A 85 -15.00 -2.59 -3.42
CA LYS A 85 -14.45 -3.90 -3.81
C LYS A 85 -13.33 -3.75 -4.84
N GLY A 86 -13.56 -3.00 -5.92
CA GLY A 86 -12.54 -2.78 -6.95
C GLY A 86 -11.26 -2.14 -6.41
N ALA A 87 -11.38 -1.16 -5.50
CA ALA A 87 -10.22 -0.58 -4.83
C ALA A 87 -9.48 -1.60 -3.95
N ASN A 88 -10.22 -2.42 -3.20
CA ASN A 88 -9.62 -3.45 -2.35
C ASN A 88 -8.92 -4.56 -3.14
N ASP A 89 -9.46 -4.94 -4.30
CA ASP A 89 -8.82 -5.93 -5.20
C ASP A 89 -7.46 -5.40 -5.70
N VAL A 90 -7.38 -4.11 -6.05
CA VAL A 90 -6.10 -3.45 -6.40
C VAL A 90 -5.15 -3.40 -5.20
N PHE A 91 -5.65 -3.03 -4.00
CA PHE A 91 -4.81 -3.01 -2.80
C PHE A 91 -4.27 -4.38 -2.44
N GLU A 92 -5.02 -5.47 -2.63
CA GLU A 92 -4.52 -6.83 -2.41
C GLU A 92 -3.33 -7.15 -3.31
N GLN A 93 -3.41 -6.80 -4.60
CA GLN A 93 -2.31 -7.00 -5.56
C GLN A 93 -1.07 -6.19 -5.16
N LEU A 94 -1.25 -4.90 -4.85
CA LEU A 94 -0.16 -4.02 -4.45
C LEU A 94 0.48 -4.47 -3.12
N ILE A 95 -0.32 -4.84 -2.11
CA ILE A 95 0.18 -5.34 -0.83
C ILE A 95 1.00 -6.62 -1.02
N ALA A 96 0.56 -7.53 -1.89
CA ALA A 96 1.30 -8.75 -2.19
C ALA A 96 2.66 -8.43 -2.84
N ALA A 97 2.68 -7.54 -3.84
CA ALA A 97 3.91 -7.13 -4.50
C ALA A 97 4.90 -6.45 -3.53
N LEU A 98 4.42 -5.51 -2.72
CA LEU A 98 5.21 -4.82 -1.70
C LEU A 98 5.73 -5.76 -0.61
N THR A 99 4.95 -6.77 -0.23
CA THR A 99 5.36 -7.80 0.74
C THR A 99 6.53 -8.61 0.18
N ASN A 100 6.45 -9.04 -1.08
CA ASN A 100 7.53 -9.75 -1.74
C ASN A 100 8.80 -8.90 -1.83
N LEU A 101 8.66 -7.63 -2.21
CA LEU A 101 9.78 -6.68 -2.29
C LEU A 101 10.43 -6.42 -0.92
N SER A 102 9.63 -6.31 0.14
CA SER A 102 10.13 -6.20 1.51
C SER A 102 10.91 -7.44 1.94
N GLY A 103 10.47 -8.63 1.53
CA GLY A 103 11.06 -9.91 1.97
C GLY A 103 12.43 -10.21 1.36
N VAL A 104 12.76 -9.61 0.21
CA VAL A 104 14.03 -9.85 -0.50
C VAL A 104 15.06 -8.74 -0.32
N ALA A 105 14.77 -7.76 0.53
CA ALA A 105 15.71 -6.70 0.84
C ALA A 105 16.92 -7.24 1.61
N GLY A 106 18.11 -7.17 1.00
CA GLY A 106 19.37 -7.59 1.63
C GLY A 106 19.91 -6.57 2.65
N ASN A 107 21.06 -6.86 3.25
CA ASN A 107 21.68 -6.00 4.28
C ASN A 107 22.92 -5.23 3.80
N THR A 108 23.37 -5.45 2.57
CA THR A 108 24.47 -4.69 1.98
C THR A 108 24.05 -3.24 1.73
N PRO A 109 24.97 -2.27 1.73
CA PRO A 109 24.65 -0.89 1.38
C PRO A 109 24.01 -0.74 -0.01
N VAL A 110 23.17 0.28 -0.15
CA VAL A 110 22.77 0.82 -1.44
C VAL A 110 23.95 1.58 -2.03
N GLY A 111 24.31 1.28 -3.27
CA GLY A 111 25.51 1.85 -3.91
C GLY A 111 26.82 1.26 -3.38
N ASP A 112 26.77 0.04 -2.83
CA ASP A 112 27.95 -0.67 -2.32
C ASP A 112 29.07 -0.75 -3.36
N ASN A 113 30.27 -0.30 -2.98
CA ASN A 113 31.44 -0.14 -3.85
C ASN A 113 32.73 -0.65 -3.20
N VAL A 114 32.62 -1.71 -2.39
CA VAL A 114 33.76 -2.37 -1.75
C VAL A 114 34.86 -2.73 -2.75
N THR A 115 36.12 -2.64 -2.29
CA THR A 115 37.32 -2.98 -3.07
C THR A 115 37.68 -4.47 -3.03
N ASP A 116 36.84 -5.28 -2.37
CA ASP A 116 37.01 -6.73 -2.23
C ASP A 116 36.65 -7.48 -3.52
N ALA A 117 36.85 -8.80 -3.51
CA ALA A 117 36.45 -9.66 -4.62
C ALA A 117 34.94 -9.50 -4.90
N ALA A 118 34.60 -9.32 -6.18
CA ALA A 118 33.22 -9.14 -6.60
C ALA A 118 32.35 -10.35 -6.21
N VAL A 119 31.25 -10.08 -5.51
CA VAL A 119 30.24 -11.08 -5.17
C VAL A 119 29.05 -10.88 -6.11
N PRO A 120 28.57 -11.94 -6.80
CA PRO A 120 27.40 -11.83 -7.64
C PRO A 120 26.16 -11.54 -6.79
N ALA A 121 25.24 -10.74 -7.34
CA ALA A 121 23.93 -10.57 -6.73
C ALA A 121 23.16 -11.90 -6.72
N ASN A 122 22.30 -12.08 -5.72
CA ASN A 122 21.39 -13.23 -5.68
C ASN A 122 20.36 -13.10 -6.81
N ALA A 123 20.45 -14.00 -7.80
CA ALA A 123 19.60 -13.98 -8.98
C ALA A 123 18.10 -14.15 -8.64
N ALA A 124 17.76 -14.91 -7.60
CA ALA A 124 16.37 -15.10 -7.19
C ALA A 124 15.78 -13.80 -6.63
N ASP A 125 16.52 -13.12 -5.75
CA ASP A 125 16.09 -11.85 -5.14
C ASP A 125 15.94 -10.77 -6.23
N VAL A 126 16.90 -10.67 -7.15
CA VAL A 126 16.84 -9.73 -8.28
C VAL A 126 15.63 -10.01 -9.17
N LYS A 127 15.32 -11.28 -9.44
CA LYS A 127 14.13 -11.65 -10.23
C LYS A 127 12.85 -11.24 -9.53
N ILE A 128 12.73 -11.46 -8.22
CA ILE A 128 11.58 -11.03 -7.42
C ILE A 128 11.40 -9.52 -7.51
N VAL A 129 12.48 -8.74 -7.41
CA VAL A 129 12.44 -7.28 -7.58
C VAL A 129 11.91 -6.90 -8.96
N ILE A 130 12.47 -7.47 -10.03
CA ILE A 130 12.07 -7.14 -11.41
C ILE A 130 10.60 -7.46 -11.66
N ASP A 131 10.15 -8.65 -11.24
CA ASP A 131 8.79 -9.09 -11.51
C ASP A 131 7.77 -8.25 -10.74
N ASN A 132 7.99 -8.01 -9.44
CA ASN A 132 7.01 -7.28 -8.63
C ASN A 132 7.00 -5.77 -8.91
N VAL A 133 8.12 -5.17 -9.32
CA VAL A 133 8.14 -3.76 -9.76
C VAL A 133 7.39 -3.55 -11.07
N LYS A 134 7.29 -4.56 -11.95
CA LYS A 134 6.51 -4.47 -13.19
C LYS A 134 5.00 -4.56 -12.96
N GLU A 135 4.59 -5.23 -11.88
CA GLU A 135 3.18 -5.38 -11.50
C GLU A 135 2.64 -4.11 -10.81
N ILE A 136 3.52 -3.22 -10.33
CA ILE A 136 3.21 -1.93 -9.71
C ILE A 136 3.21 -0.83 -10.76
#